data_AF-A0A8K1CJ31-F1
#
_entry.id   AF-A0A8K1CJ31-F1
#
_cell.length_a   1.000
_cell.length_b   1.000
_cell.length_c   1.000
_cell.angle_alpha   90.00
_cell.angle_beta   90.00
_cell.angle_gamma   90.00
#
_symmetry.space_group_name_H-M   'P 1'
#
loop_
_entity.id
_entity.type
_entity.pdbx_description
1 polymer ?
#
loop_
_entity_poly.entity_id
_entity_poly.type
_entity_poly.pdbx_seq_one_letter_code
_entity_poly.pdbx_strand_id
1 'polypeptide(L)'
;MLSSVAQKTTAAIMTKQQFLKHLQRVAEQASSHKRLNALHVRAIADEMLEVWAKSLQETGSASVSGFGRFDIQKGKGTIKFTPVKALRDRLEGDVSSSAEFVDDEDDRGF
;
A
#
# COMPACT_ATOMS: atom_id res chain seq x y z
N MET A 1 21.64 -4.80 -35.05
CA MET A 1 20.24 -5.18 -34.73
C MET A 1 20.23 -5.72 -33.31
N LEU A 2 20.19 -4.86 -32.29
CA LEU A 2 20.04 -5.27 -30.89
C LEU A 2 18.73 -4.68 -30.39
N SER A 3 17.66 -5.46 -30.54
CA SER A 3 16.34 -5.12 -30.01
C SER A 3 16.39 -5.33 -28.50
N SER A 4 16.67 -4.26 -27.75
CA SER A 4 16.51 -4.25 -26.30
C SER A 4 15.02 -4.34 -25.98
N VAL A 5 14.56 -5.53 -25.61
CA VAL A 5 13.22 -5.74 -25.07
C VAL A 5 13.19 -5.05 -23.71
N ALA A 6 12.64 -3.84 -23.66
CA ALA A 6 12.27 -3.19 -22.42
C ALA A 6 11.20 -4.04 -21.74
N GLN A 7 11.64 -4.86 -20.79
CA GLN A 7 10.76 -5.65 -19.95
C GLN A 7 10.05 -4.67 -19.02
N LYS A 8 8.83 -4.26 -19.41
CA LYS A 8 7.91 -3.46 -18.59
C LYS A 8 7.65 -4.23 -17.28
N THR A 9 8.37 -3.88 -16.22
CA THR A 9 7.98 -4.26 -14.86
C THR A 9 6.78 -3.39 -14.49
N THR A 10 5.59 -3.82 -14.88
CA THR A 10 4.35 -3.30 -14.30
C THR A 10 4.42 -3.64 -12.81
N ALA A 11 4.76 -2.67 -11.96
CA ALA A 11 4.66 -2.84 -10.52
C ALA A 11 3.24 -3.32 -10.23
N ALA A 12 3.11 -4.59 -9.84
CA ALA A 12 1.81 -5.23 -9.73
C ALA A 12 1.03 -4.52 -8.63
N ILE A 13 0.07 -3.67 -9.03
CA ILE A 13 -0.85 -3.02 -8.10
C ILE A 13 -1.61 -4.15 -7.40
N MET A 14 -1.29 -4.37 -6.13
CA MET A 14 -1.93 -5.41 -5.34
C MET A 14 -3.39 -5.01 -5.08
N THR A 15 -4.31 -5.80 -5.61
CA THR A 15 -5.75 -5.61 -5.38
C THR A 15 -6.13 -5.98 -3.95
N LYS A 16 -7.24 -5.43 -3.44
CA LYS A 16 -7.80 -5.81 -2.13
C LYS A 16 -7.99 -7.32 -1.99
N GLN A 17 -8.45 -8.00 -3.06
CA GLN A 17 -8.60 -9.45 -3.06
C GLN A 17 -7.28 -10.20 -2.91
N GLN A 18 -6.21 -9.74 -3.57
CA GLN A 18 -4.88 -10.34 -3.45
C GLN A 18 -4.32 -10.14 -2.03
N PHE A 19 -4.52 -8.96 -1.44
CA PHE A 19 -4.15 -8.69 -0.05
C PHE A 19 -4.86 -9.62 0.94
N LEU A 20 -6.19 -9.78 0.81
CA LEU A 20 -6.97 -10.67 1.67
C LEU A 20 -6.52 -12.14 1.53
N LYS A 21 -6.24 -12.59 0.31
CA LYS A 21 -5.69 -13.94 0.07
C LYS A 21 -4.31 -14.12 0.70
N HIS A 22 -3.46 -13.07 0.66
CA HIS A 22 -2.16 -13.11 1.31
C HIS A 22 -2.30 -13.22 2.84
N LEU A 23 -3.17 -12.43 3.46
CA LEU A 23 -3.45 -12.52 4.90
C LEU A 23 -3.98 -13.89 5.31
N GLN A 24 -4.88 -14.47 4.50
CA GLN A 24 -5.37 -15.83 4.74
C GLN A 24 -4.23 -16.85 4.73
N ARG A 25 -3.33 -16.77 3.75
CA ARG A 25 -2.17 -17.67 3.68
C ARG A 25 -1.25 -17.54 4.90
N VAL A 26 -1.00 -16.31 5.35
CA VAL A 26 -0.20 -16.07 6.57
C VAL A 26 -0.88 -16.65 7.81
N ALA A 27 -2.19 -16.45 7.96
CA ALA A 27 -2.96 -17.02 9.08
C ALA A 27 -2.98 -18.56 9.07
N GLU A 28 -3.06 -19.17 7.88
CA GLU A 28 -2.98 -20.62 7.69
C GLU A 28 -1.59 -21.18 8.02
N GLN A 29 -0.52 -20.42 7.74
CA GLN A 29 0.87 -20.79 8.04
C GLN A 29 1.23 -20.62 9.51
N ALA A 30 0.60 -19.67 10.21
CA ALA A 30 0.96 -19.31 11.58
C ALA A 30 0.31 -20.16 12.68
N SER A 31 -0.70 -21.00 12.39
CA SER A 31 -1.44 -21.74 13.43
C SER A 31 -1.54 -23.26 13.19
N SER A 32 -1.28 -24.04 14.24
CA SER A 32 -1.54 -25.49 14.30
C SER A 32 -2.96 -25.84 14.79
N HIS A 33 -3.74 -24.86 15.28
CA HIS A 33 -5.14 -25.04 15.71
C HIS A 33 -6.05 -23.87 15.27
N LYS A 34 -7.31 -24.21 14.95
CA LYS A 34 -8.41 -23.33 14.47
C LYS A 34 -7.97 -22.24 13.46
N ARG A 35 -7.96 -22.62 12.18
CA ARG A 35 -7.66 -21.71 11.06
C ARG A 35 -8.74 -20.64 10.91
N LEU A 36 -8.31 -19.38 10.80
CA LEU A 36 -9.18 -18.32 10.31
C LEU A 36 -9.51 -18.62 8.84
N ASN A 37 -10.79 -18.85 8.53
CA ASN A 37 -11.22 -19.02 7.15
C ASN A 37 -11.25 -17.65 6.43
N ALA A 38 -11.42 -17.69 5.11
CA ALA A 38 -11.45 -16.48 4.27
C ALA A 38 -12.49 -15.44 4.73
N LEU A 39 -13.63 -15.87 5.28
CA LEU A 39 -14.67 -14.98 5.79
C LEU A 39 -14.18 -14.21 7.03
N HIS A 40 -13.52 -14.90 7.97
CA HIS A 40 -12.96 -14.26 9.16
C HIS A 40 -11.87 -13.25 8.80
N VAL A 41 -10.94 -13.64 7.90
CA VAL A 41 -9.85 -12.74 7.47
C VAL A 41 -10.40 -11.48 6.79
N ARG A 42 -11.42 -11.64 5.93
CA ARG A 42 -12.09 -10.51 5.29
C ARG A 42 -12.76 -9.59 6.30
N ALA A 43 -13.56 -10.14 7.21
CA ALA A 43 -14.26 -9.35 8.21
C ALA A 43 -13.29 -8.55 9.10
N ILE A 44 -12.21 -9.18 9.56
CA ILE A 44 -11.18 -8.52 10.38
C ILE A 44 -10.49 -7.39 9.60
N ALA A 45 -10.12 -7.64 8.34
CA ALA A 45 -9.44 -6.64 7.52
C ALA A 45 -10.36 -5.46 7.18
N ASP A 46 -11.63 -5.71 6.89
CA ASP A 46 -12.62 -4.67 6.61
C ASP A 46 -12.85 -3.79 7.86
N GLU A 47 -13.06 -4.41 9.03
CA GLU A 47 -13.24 -3.70 10.30
C GLU A 47 -12.00 -2.88 10.67
N MET A 48 -10.80 -3.44 10.50
CA MET A 48 -9.55 -2.74 10.78
C MET A 48 -9.40 -1.48 9.91
N LEU A 49 -9.73 -1.57 8.62
CA LEU A 49 -9.69 -0.42 7.71
C LEU A 49 -10.74 0.63 8.09
N GLU A 50 -11.91 0.22 8.53
CA GLU A 50 -12.98 1.13 8.97
C GLU A 50 -12.60 1.87 10.25
N VAL A 51 -12.10 1.16 11.27
CA VAL A 51 -11.60 1.77 12.51
C VAL A 51 -10.48 2.76 12.22
N TRP A 52 -9.57 2.41 11.31
CA TRP A 52 -8.48 3.28 10.89
C TRP A 52 -8.98 4.54 10.16
N ALA A 53 -9.96 4.39 9.26
CA ALA A 53 -10.57 5.52 8.57
C ALA A 53 -11.31 6.46 9.54
N LYS A 54 -12.04 5.92 10.52
CA LYS A 54 -12.69 6.71 11.59
C LYS A 54 -11.67 7.47 12.41
N SER A 55 -10.58 6.81 12.83
CA SER A 55 -9.49 7.46 13.59
C SER A 55 -8.88 8.64 12.82
N LEU A 56 -8.67 8.49 11.51
CA LEU A 56 -8.22 9.58 10.64
C LEU A 56 -9.21 10.74 10.61
N GLN A 57 -10.50 10.45 10.45
CA GLN A 57 -11.55 11.48 10.38
C GLN A 57 -11.69 12.26 11.70
N GLU A 58 -11.67 11.55 12.83
CA GLU A 58 -11.90 12.15 14.16
C GLU A 58 -10.70 12.94 14.66
N THR A 59 -9.50 12.38 14.53
CA THR A 59 -8.30 12.96 15.16
C THR A 59 -7.44 13.73 14.15
N GLY A 60 -7.68 13.56 12.86
CA GLY A 60 -6.85 14.11 11.78
C GLY A 60 -5.56 13.32 11.54
N SER A 61 -5.28 12.24 12.27
CA SER A 61 -4.09 11.42 12.06
C SER A 61 -4.29 9.96 12.47
N ALA A 62 -3.60 9.02 11.83
CA ALA A 62 -3.57 7.63 12.29
C ALA A 62 -2.22 6.98 11.99
N SER A 63 -1.73 6.15 12.90
CA SER A 63 -0.43 5.50 12.78
C SER A 63 -0.54 3.99 12.87
N VAL A 64 0.22 3.31 12.01
CA VAL A 64 0.43 1.86 12.07
C VAL A 64 1.90 1.63 12.42
N SER A 65 2.13 1.06 13.60
CA SER A 65 3.49 0.78 14.09
C SER A 65 4.26 -0.08 13.09
N GLY A 66 5.53 0.26 12.85
CA GLY A 66 6.39 -0.42 11.87
C GLY A 66 6.08 -0.11 10.41
N PHE A 67 5.04 0.68 10.10
CA PHE A 67 4.65 1.03 8.73
C PHE A 67 4.75 2.54 8.49
N GLY A 68 3.98 3.34 9.24
CA GLY A 68 4.01 4.79 9.08
C GLY A 68 2.83 5.49 9.71
N ARG A 69 2.76 6.80 9.47
CA ARG A 69 1.72 7.70 9.96
C ARG A 69 1.04 8.39 8.78
N PHE A 70 -0.26 8.61 8.93
CA PHE A 70 -1.09 9.31 7.98
C PHE A 70 -1.68 10.54 8.68
N ASP A 71 -1.67 11.68 8.01
CA ASP A 71 -2.17 12.95 8.53
C ASP A 71 -3.07 13.62 7.48
N ILE A 72 -4.24 14.10 7.89
CA ILE A 72 -5.14 14.89 7.04
C ILE A 72 -4.60 16.33 6.96
N GLN A 73 -4.23 16.74 5.75
CA GLN A 73 -3.90 18.14 5.46
C GLN A 73 -5.18 18.91 5.15
N LYS A 74 -5.85 19.40 6.20
CA LYS A 74 -7.16 20.09 6.10
C LYS A 74 -7.16 21.23 5.07
N GLY A 75 -6.06 21.98 4.94
CA GLY A 75 -5.94 23.08 3.96
C GLY A 75 -5.80 22.64 2.50
N LYS A 76 -5.51 21.35 2.23
CA LYS A 76 -5.33 20.80 0.87
C LYS A 76 -6.35 19.73 0.50
N GLY A 77 -7.14 19.25 1.46
CA GLY A 77 -8.05 18.12 1.25
C GLY A 77 -7.32 16.80 0.93
N THR A 78 -6.04 16.69 1.27
CA THR A 78 -5.21 15.51 0.98
C THR A 78 -4.78 14.78 2.24
N ILE A 79 -4.44 13.49 2.10
CA ILE A 79 -3.82 12.68 3.15
C ILE A 79 -2.32 12.63 2.87
N LYS A 80 -1.50 13.05 3.83
CA LYS A 80 -0.04 12.87 3.78
C LYS A 80 0.34 11.57 4.48
N PHE A 81 1.08 10.72 3.78
CA PHE A 81 1.72 9.55 4.39
C PHE A 81 3.18 9.86 4.74
N THR A 82 3.58 9.51 5.96
CA THR A 82 4.95 9.59 6.47
C THR A 82 5.39 8.18 6.87
N PRO A 83 6.21 7.50 6.05
CA PRO A 83 6.69 6.15 6.36
C PRO A 83 7.64 6.16 7.56
N VAL A 84 7.71 5.05 8.29
CA VAL A 84 8.80 4.86 9.29
C VAL A 84 10.15 4.73 8.58
N LYS A 85 11.24 5.06 9.28
CA LYS A 85 12.60 4.97 8.75
C LYS A 85 12.88 3.63 8.07
N ALA A 86 12.54 2.51 8.72
CA ALA A 86 12.77 1.17 8.14
C ALA A 86 12.03 0.93 6.82
N LEU A 87 10.81 1.46 6.65
CA LEU A 87 10.07 1.36 5.40
C LEU A 87 10.67 2.30 4.35
N ARG A 88 10.99 3.54 4.74
CA ARG A 88 11.63 4.51 3.86
C ARG A 88 12.97 4.00 3.33
N ASP A 89 13.85 3.50 4.19
CA ASP A 89 15.16 2.99 3.82
C ASP A 89 15.04 1.79 2.85
N ARG A 90 14.00 0.96 3.00
CA ARG A 90 13.68 -0.13 2.04
C ARG A 90 13.19 0.41 0.69
N LEU A 91 12.35 1.43 0.69
CA LEU A 91 11.85 2.05 -0.54
C LEU A 91 12.96 2.82 -1.27
N GLU A 92 13.78 3.59 -0.54
CA GLU A 92 14.92 4.34 -1.08
C GLU A 92 16.03 3.41 -1.58
N GLY A 93 16.24 2.28 -0.90
CA GLY A 93 17.11 1.20 -1.39
C GLY A 93 16.63 0.57 -2.69
N ASP A 94 15.33 0.65 -3.00
CA ASP A 94 14.71 0.21 -4.26
C ASP A 94 14.83 1.26 -5.39
N VAL A 95 15.05 2.55 -5.08
CA VAL A 95 15.19 3.63 -6.10
C VAL A 95 16.60 3.71 -6.70
N SER A 96 17.52 2.81 -6.33
CA SER A 96 18.81 2.72 -7.00
C SER A 96 18.73 2.12 -8.41
N SER A 97 17.55 1.73 -8.89
CA SER A 97 17.31 1.50 -10.32
C SER A 97 16.02 2.18 -10.79
N SER A 98 16.19 3.25 -11.57
CA SER A 98 15.22 3.73 -12.57
C SER A 98 13.99 4.47 -12.05
N ALA A 99 14.12 5.79 -11.89
CA ALA A 99 13.00 6.71 -12.09
C ALA A 99 13.55 8.02 -12.67
N GLU A 100 13.74 8.06 -13.98
CA GLU A 100 13.64 9.34 -14.68
C GLU A 100 12.18 9.79 -14.55
N PHE A 101 11.99 10.93 -13.90
CA PHE A 101 10.71 11.65 -13.92
C PHE A 101 10.45 12.04 -15.37
N VAL A 102 9.46 11.41 -15.99
CA VAL A 102 8.89 11.91 -17.25
C VAL A 102 7.76 12.86 -16.85
N ASP A 103 7.99 14.15 -17.04
CA ASP A 103 6.91 15.13 -17.13
C ASP A 103 6.02 14.72 -18.31
N ASP A 104 4.78 14.29 -18.04
CA ASP A 104 3.74 14.21 -19.07
C ASP A 104 3.18 15.63 -19.26
N GLU A 105 3.90 16.46 -20.03
CA GLU A 105 3.31 17.51 -20.84
C GLU A 105 2.96 16.92 -22.22
N ASP A 106 1.66 16.69 -22.47
CA ASP A 106 0.99 16.73 -23.78
C ASP A 106 -0.51 16.53 -23.49
N ASP A 107 -1.36 17.56 -23.48
CA ASP A 107 -1.85 18.37 -24.61
C ASP A 107 -2.30 17.54 -25.83
N ARG A 108 -3.51 17.87 -26.31
CA ARG A 108 -4.20 17.44 -27.55
C ARG A 108 -4.79 16.02 -27.51
N GLY A 109 -6.09 15.78 -27.71
CA GLY A 109 -7.02 16.39 -28.65
C GLY A 109 -7.61 15.27 -29.53
N PHE A 110 -8.95 15.29 -29.70
CA PHE A 110 -9.85 14.32 -30.34
C PHE A 110 -10.43 13.20 -29.46
#